data_AF-A0A7V9RHE0-F1
#
_entry.id   AF-A0A7V9RHE0-F1
#
_cell.length_a   1.000
_cell.length_b   1.000
_cell.length_c   1.000
_cell.angle_alpha   90.00
_cell.angle_beta   90.00
_cell.angle_gamma   90.00
#
_symmetry.space_group_name_H-M   'P 1'
#
loop_
_entity.id
_entity.type
_entity.pdbx_description
1 polymer ?
#
loop_
_entity_poly.entity_id
_entity_poly.type
_entity_poly.pdbx_seq_one_letter_code
_entity_poly.pdbx_strand_id
1 'polypeptide(L)'
;MAHDIEAAKSGRSACATCGEKINKGEVRVAELYQDATVGRPQYEEHYRGDGNYSRSRSEHREAIQRFHHLQCAVDKHPALVKTALNRAHDSALIEDRAALEKQLAESLDGERKQRVAAATARLAAPVETAAADPNLDPLMEQLAETPEDPELIGIVGDLYQSRNDPRGELISIQLATRNLKRERGPEIGGARTRSQEAEDPTARTMVQRRDELMAFLTPRLDSADRSVWGLGFVRRLELGLKSASHIEELAGLWTHPSLRVISELRLELPAVADDAQVISHLATLLPKSLRKLEIGGSSQNASSLQPLIAALPRLQELVLLSRRGDPAIAHDKLSKITLHGGAYAETLALLVPKKLEAVKELAIRDWGFIHDPFAAFARSKWKKAIDRLHIDEPAKNTMTDNPPLPMEMVDALREGLGKHKLPRLEITGVAIPLPVRAALAKLCVELVCPAASVVLDDATTHVTHANKPEWGRGKIVKRHDGKLEVKFGKEVKVFKADAPFLVPAVDD
;
A
#
# COMPACT_ATOMS: atom_id res chain seq x y z
N MET A 1 9.52 14.91 8.22
CA MET A 1 10.11 16.24 8.49
C MET A 1 11.28 16.08 9.45
N ALA A 2 12.36 16.85 9.28
CA ALA A 2 13.60 16.65 10.02
C ALA A 2 13.67 17.57 11.25
N HIS A 3 13.58 17.01 12.45
CA HIS A 3 13.94 17.70 13.69
C HIS A 3 15.45 17.59 13.90
N ASP A 4 16.07 18.60 14.49
CA ASP A 4 17.53 18.65 14.67
C ASP A 4 17.92 19.13 16.08
N ILE A 5 19.12 18.73 16.53
CA ILE A 5 19.75 19.25 17.76
C ILE A 5 20.98 20.04 17.33
N GLU A 6 20.99 21.33 17.61
CA GLU A 6 22.09 22.22 17.23
C GLU A 6 22.43 23.20 18.36
N ALA A 7 23.66 23.73 18.36
CA ALA A 7 24.00 24.90 19.15
C ALA A 7 23.37 26.16 18.53
N ALA A 8 22.78 27.01 19.36
CA ALA A 8 22.12 28.23 18.90
C ALA A 8 23.12 29.20 18.23
N LYS A 9 22.93 29.45 16.94
CA LYS A 9 23.80 30.36 16.16
C LYS A 9 23.73 31.82 16.64
N SER A 10 22.62 32.22 17.25
CA SER A 10 22.40 33.55 17.83
C SER A 10 21.46 33.47 19.04
N GLY A 11 21.54 34.46 19.94
CA GLY A 11 20.65 34.59 21.10
C GLY A 11 19.29 35.24 20.80
N ARG A 12 18.85 35.22 19.53
CA ARG A 12 17.59 35.88 19.11
C ARG A 12 16.36 34.97 19.23
N SER A 13 16.56 33.66 19.28
CA SER A 13 15.48 32.69 19.41
C SER A 13 14.96 32.64 20.84
N ALA A 14 13.65 32.54 21.00
CA ALA A 14 13.01 32.15 22.26
C ALA A 14 12.57 30.69 22.19
N CYS A 15 12.58 30.03 23.33
CA CYS A 15 12.05 28.68 23.50
C CYS A 15 10.54 28.70 23.35
N ALA A 16 10.01 27.90 22.43
CA ALA A 16 8.57 27.80 22.17
C ALA A 16 7.78 27.17 23.34
N THR A 17 8.47 26.52 24.29
CA THR A 17 7.83 25.88 25.45
C THR A 17 7.73 26.81 26.66
N CYS A 18 8.82 27.46 27.07
CA CYS A 18 8.84 28.33 28.25
C CYS A 18 8.82 29.84 27.93
N GLY A 19 9.04 30.23 26.68
CA GLY A 19 9.10 31.63 26.24
C GLY A 19 10.42 32.34 26.52
N GLU A 20 11.35 31.73 27.25
CA GLU A 20 12.65 32.33 27.59
C GLU A 20 13.61 32.35 26.40
N LYS A 21 14.58 33.26 26.40
CA LYS A 21 15.61 33.34 25.35
C LYS A 21 16.56 32.13 25.41
N ILE A 22 16.94 31.62 24.25
CA ILE A 22 17.98 30.60 24.10
C ILE A 22 19.29 31.32 23.77
N ASN A 23 20.30 31.17 24.60
CA ASN A 23 21.57 31.90 24.47
C ASN A 23 22.40 31.39 23.29
N LYS A 24 23.22 32.26 22.69
CA LYS A 24 24.15 31.84 21.62
C LYS A 24 25.09 30.77 22.16
N GLY A 25 25.22 29.65 21.43
CA GLY A 25 26.02 28.49 21.81
C GLY A 25 25.27 27.46 22.66
N GLU A 26 24.11 27.80 23.22
CA GLU A 26 23.30 26.86 23.98
C GLU A 26 22.69 25.79 23.07
N VAL A 27 22.68 24.54 23.54
CA VAL A 27 22.11 23.40 22.81
C VAL A 27 20.59 23.50 22.82
N ARG A 28 19.99 23.44 21.64
CA ARG A 28 18.55 23.56 21.44
C ARG A 28 18.04 22.52 20.45
N VAL A 29 16.74 22.26 20.54
CA VAL A 29 16.03 21.39 19.60
C VAL A 29 15.28 22.26 18.61
N ALA A 30 15.53 22.06 17.32
CA ALA A 30 14.80 22.68 16.22
C ALA A 30 13.64 21.77 15.81
N GLU A 31 12.42 22.15 16.20
CA GLU A 31 11.19 21.57 15.70
C GLU A 31 10.90 22.14 14.31
N LEU A 32 10.91 21.29 13.29
CA LEU A 32 10.32 21.63 12.01
C LEU A 32 8.79 21.53 12.13
N TYR A 33 8.09 22.66 12.13
CA TYR A 33 6.64 22.71 12.23
C TYR A 33 6.03 23.33 10.97
N GLN A 34 4.96 22.71 10.47
CA GLN A 34 4.15 23.30 9.40
C GLN A 34 3.08 24.19 10.02
N ASP A 35 3.24 25.49 9.85
CA ASP A 35 2.20 26.43 10.24
C ASP A 35 0.93 26.17 9.42
N ALA A 36 -0.20 26.06 10.11
CA ALA A 36 -1.52 25.90 9.50
C ALA A 36 -1.97 27.18 8.79
N THR A 37 -1.43 28.34 9.18
CA THR A 37 -1.78 29.66 8.64
C THR A 37 -0.94 30.05 7.41
N VAL A 38 0.27 29.51 7.27
CA VAL A 38 1.17 29.81 6.15
C VAL A 38 0.85 28.88 4.98
N GLY A 39 -0.18 29.29 4.21
CA GLY A 39 -0.55 28.74 2.91
C GLY A 39 -1.25 27.37 2.96
N ARG A 40 -2.35 27.21 2.20
CA ARG A 40 -3.05 25.91 2.03
C ARG A 40 -2.07 24.82 1.59
N PRO A 41 -2.28 23.53 1.96
CA PRO A 41 -1.40 22.47 1.51
C PRO A 41 -1.41 22.46 -0.02
N GLN A 42 -0.26 22.66 -0.65
CA GLN A 42 -0.11 22.39 -2.08
C GLN A 42 -0.03 20.88 -2.21
N TYR A 43 -1.03 20.29 -2.85
CA TYR A 43 -1.04 18.88 -3.17
C TYR A 43 -0.47 18.73 -4.58
N GLU A 44 0.55 17.90 -4.72
CA GLU A 44 0.96 17.40 -6.02
C GLU A 44 0.09 16.21 -6.36
N GLU A 45 -0.53 16.27 -7.53
CA GLU A 45 -1.51 15.28 -7.92
C GLU A 45 -0.86 14.40 -8.97
N HIS A 46 -0.59 13.16 -8.58
CA HIS A 46 -0.06 12.19 -9.52
C HIS A 46 -1.23 11.40 -10.07
N TYR A 47 -1.59 11.72 -11.32
CA TYR A 47 -2.48 10.88 -12.09
C TYR A 47 -1.71 9.64 -12.53
N ARG A 48 -2.03 8.49 -11.96
CA ARG A 48 -1.53 7.22 -12.46
C ARG A 48 -2.40 6.80 -13.64
N GLY A 49 -1.78 6.35 -14.72
CA GLY A 49 -2.49 6.00 -15.97
C GLY A 49 -3.49 4.84 -15.86
N ASP A 50 -3.64 4.24 -14.68
CA ASP A 50 -4.59 3.17 -14.35
C ASP A 50 -5.94 3.70 -13.82
N GLY A 51 -6.12 5.02 -13.72
CA GLY A 51 -7.34 5.61 -13.15
C GLY A 51 -7.36 5.66 -11.62
N ASN A 52 -6.28 5.25 -10.95
CA ASN A 52 -6.14 5.47 -9.51
C ASN A 52 -5.63 6.86 -9.21
N TYR A 53 -6.34 7.53 -8.31
CA TYR A 53 -5.99 8.86 -7.85
C TYR A 53 -5.07 8.76 -6.63
N SER A 54 -3.84 9.28 -6.75
CA SER A 54 -2.94 9.44 -5.61
C SER A 54 -2.61 10.91 -5.40
N ARG A 55 -2.89 11.40 -4.20
CA ARG A 55 -2.58 12.77 -3.79
C ARG A 55 -1.35 12.71 -2.91
N SER A 56 -0.21 13.17 -3.43
CA SER A 56 0.96 13.41 -2.60
C SER A 56 0.86 14.83 -2.08
N ARG A 57 1.11 15.01 -0.79
CA ARG A 57 1.25 16.35 -0.24
C ARG A 57 2.61 16.86 -0.73
N SER A 58 2.67 17.94 -1.51
CA SER A 58 3.97 18.51 -1.86
C SER A 58 4.64 18.91 -0.55
N GLU A 59 5.84 18.38 -0.31
CA GLU A 59 6.56 18.63 0.94
C GLU A 59 7.24 20.01 0.94
N HIS A 60 7.19 20.74 -0.18
CA HIS A 60 7.78 22.06 -0.40
C HIS A 60 6.99 23.22 0.25
N ARG A 61 6.60 23.08 1.51
CA ARG A 61 6.29 24.27 2.32
C ARG A 61 7.60 24.82 2.87
N GLU A 62 7.72 26.15 2.95
CA GLU A 62 8.78 26.78 3.73
C GLU A 62 8.70 26.25 5.16
N ALA A 63 9.67 25.41 5.50
CA ALA A 63 9.74 24.77 6.80
C ALA A 63 10.05 25.83 7.86
N ILE A 64 9.06 26.15 8.69
CA ILE A 64 9.28 27.06 9.82
C ILE A 64 9.89 26.24 10.95
N GLN A 65 10.98 26.77 11.53
CA GLN A 65 11.62 26.18 12.69
C GLN A 65 11.12 26.86 13.97
N ARG A 66 10.64 26.06 14.91
CA ARG A 66 10.46 26.47 16.31
C ARG A 66 11.62 25.91 17.12
N PHE A 67 12.14 26.71 18.04
CA PHE A 67 13.27 26.30 18.86
C PHE A 67 12.82 26.04 20.29
N HIS A 68 13.38 25.01 20.90
CA HIS A 68 13.13 24.66 22.29
C HIS A 68 14.47 24.52 23.02
N HIS A 69 14.53 24.94 24.29
CA HIS A 69 15.58 24.46 25.18
C HIS A 69 15.55 22.93 25.20
N LEU A 70 16.73 22.30 25.22
CA LEU A 70 16.83 20.84 25.18
C LEU A 70 16.01 20.20 26.32
N GLN A 71 16.14 20.71 27.54
CA GLN A 71 15.40 20.18 28.70
C GLN A 71 13.89 20.37 28.58
N CYS A 72 13.43 21.54 28.15
CA CYS A 72 11.99 21.78 27.94
C CYS A 72 11.41 20.84 26.88
N ALA A 73 12.17 20.54 25.83
CA ALA A 73 11.76 19.60 24.79
C ALA A 73 11.72 18.15 25.32
N VAL A 74 12.64 17.74 26.19
CA VAL A 74 12.61 16.41 26.82
C VAL A 74 11.33 16.23 27.63
N ASP A 75 10.99 17.24 28.44
CA ASP A 75 9.85 17.15 29.36
C ASP A 75 8.50 17.25 28.65
N LYS A 76 8.41 18.02 27.57
CA LYS A 76 7.12 18.30 26.87
C LYS A 76 6.97 17.61 25.53
N HIS A 77 8.06 17.25 24.87
CA HIS A 77 8.08 16.70 23.52
C HIS A 77 9.11 15.57 23.37
N PRO A 78 9.12 14.54 24.24
CA PRO A 78 10.19 13.54 24.29
C PRO A 78 10.37 12.77 22.97
N ALA A 79 9.28 12.50 22.22
CA ALA A 79 9.35 11.82 20.93
C ALA A 79 10.09 12.65 19.85
N LEU A 80 9.92 13.97 19.90
CA LEU A 80 10.59 14.91 19.01
C LEU A 80 12.10 14.90 19.29
N VAL A 81 12.48 15.01 20.56
CA VAL A 81 13.90 14.97 20.96
C VAL A 81 14.53 13.64 20.60
N LYS A 82 13.85 12.50 20.82
CA LYS A 82 14.39 11.18 20.44
C LYS A 82 14.68 11.10 18.94
N THR A 83 13.78 11.64 18.11
CA THR A 83 13.96 11.68 16.65
C THR A 83 15.14 12.56 16.25
N ALA A 84 15.27 13.74 16.85
CA ALA A 84 16.38 14.66 16.60
C ALA A 84 17.73 14.08 17.07
N LEU A 85 17.74 13.43 18.24
CA LEU A 85 18.92 12.81 18.84
C LEU A 85 19.48 11.65 18.02
N ASN A 86 18.60 10.85 17.40
CA ASN A 86 19.01 9.76 16.50
C ASN A 86 19.71 10.28 15.22
N ARG A 87 19.53 11.57 14.89
CA ARG A 87 20.13 12.22 13.71
C ARG A 87 21.35 13.04 14.04
N ALA A 88 21.46 13.52 15.29
CA ALA A 88 22.62 14.25 15.77
C ALA A 88 23.87 13.36 15.67
N HIS A 89 24.67 13.61 14.62
CA HIS A 89 25.92 12.89 14.36
C HIS A 89 27.04 13.32 15.31
N ASP A 90 26.96 14.54 15.83
CA ASP A 90 27.96 15.10 16.72
C ASP A 90 27.57 14.84 18.18
N SER A 91 28.11 13.76 18.74
CA SER A 91 27.93 13.42 20.14
C SER A 91 28.57 14.44 21.10
N ALA A 92 29.50 15.28 20.63
CA ALA A 92 30.19 16.25 21.50
C ALA A 92 29.31 17.46 21.83
N LEU A 93 28.25 17.71 21.06
CA LEU A 93 27.28 18.77 21.33
C LEU A 93 26.44 18.51 22.59
N ILE A 94 26.35 17.27 23.08
CA ILE A 94 25.48 16.89 24.20
C ILE A 94 26.36 16.29 25.30
N GLU A 95 26.72 17.13 26.29
CA GLU A 95 27.68 16.79 27.35
C GLU A 95 27.34 15.47 28.09
N ASP A 96 26.06 15.18 28.31
CA ASP A 96 25.60 13.93 28.92
C ASP A 96 24.48 13.26 28.11
N ARG A 97 24.84 12.81 26.90
CA ARG A 97 23.91 12.10 26.00
C ARG A 97 23.29 10.86 26.67
N ALA A 98 24.03 10.14 27.50
CA ALA A 98 23.56 8.91 28.14
C ALA A 98 22.45 9.20 29.18
N ALA A 99 22.63 10.22 30.03
CA ALA A 99 21.59 10.63 30.97
C ALA A 99 20.35 11.15 30.23
N LEU A 100 20.53 11.92 29.16
CA LEU A 100 19.44 12.41 28.31
C LEU A 100 18.64 11.25 27.69
N GLU A 101 19.32 10.24 27.14
CA GLU A 101 18.67 9.06 26.54
C GLU A 101 17.88 8.27 27.59
N LYS A 102 18.40 8.15 28.81
CA LYS A 102 17.69 7.53 29.93
C LYS A 102 16.44 8.32 30.31
N GLN A 103 16.55 9.64 30.50
CA GLN A 103 15.41 10.50 30.82
C GLN A 103 14.33 10.47 29.73
N LEU A 104 14.74 10.43 28.46
CA LEU A 104 13.83 10.29 27.32
C LEU A 104 13.11 8.95 27.34
N ALA A 105 13.81 7.85 27.65
CA ALA A 105 13.18 6.54 27.76
C ALA A 105 12.11 6.51 28.87
N GLU A 106 12.40 7.08 30.03
CA GLU A 106 11.46 7.20 31.16
C GLU A 106 10.26 8.09 30.81
N SER A 107 10.50 9.24 30.16
CA SER A 107 9.43 10.17 29.76
C SER A 107 8.53 9.57 28.68
N LEU A 108 9.10 8.87 27.69
CA LEU A 108 8.36 8.15 26.66
C LEU A 108 7.52 7.01 27.23
N ASP A 109 8.06 6.25 28.20
CA ASP A 109 7.32 5.19 28.88
C ASP A 109 6.17 5.76 29.72
N GLY A 110 6.39 6.89 30.42
CA GLY A 110 5.35 7.61 31.14
C GLY A 110 4.24 8.12 30.24
N GLU A 111 4.59 8.77 29.12
CA GLU A 111 3.61 9.24 28.12
C GLU A 111 2.84 8.08 27.50
N ARG A 112 3.54 6.98 27.18
CA ARG A 112 2.91 5.74 26.70
C ARG A 112 1.90 5.20 27.71
N LYS A 113 2.29 5.02 28.98
CA LYS A 113 1.38 4.56 30.04
C LYS A 113 0.15 5.46 30.19
N GLN A 114 0.32 6.79 30.09
CA GLN A 114 -0.79 7.73 30.12
C GLN A 114 -1.71 7.59 28.90
N ARG A 115 -1.15 7.41 27.69
CA ARG A 115 -1.93 7.16 26.47
C ARG A 115 -2.72 5.86 26.56
N VAL A 116 -2.09 4.78 27.05
CA VAL A 116 -2.76 3.49 27.28
C VAL A 116 -3.87 3.65 28.31
N ALA A 117 -3.60 4.28 29.45
CA ALA A 117 -4.61 4.53 30.47
C ALA A 117 -5.78 5.37 29.94
N ALA A 118 -5.50 6.42 29.15
CA ALA A 118 -6.54 7.24 28.53
C ALA A 118 -7.33 6.51 27.44
N ALA A 119 -6.68 5.65 26.66
CA ALA A 119 -7.33 4.79 25.68
C ALA A 119 -8.22 3.76 26.37
N THR A 120 -7.70 3.04 27.36
CA THR A 120 -8.44 2.09 28.20
C THR A 120 -9.62 2.79 28.90
N ALA A 121 -9.42 3.98 29.48
CA ALA A 121 -10.48 4.73 30.12
C ALA A 121 -11.56 5.20 29.13
N ARG A 122 -11.21 5.53 27.89
CA ARG A 122 -12.20 5.87 26.85
C ARG A 122 -12.94 4.65 26.31
N LEU A 123 -12.28 3.50 26.22
CA LEU A 123 -12.91 2.24 25.84
C LEU A 123 -13.83 1.72 26.95
N ALA A 124 -13.44 1.96 28.21
CA ALA A 124 -14.24 1.63 29.39
C ALA A 124 -15.32 2.67 29.67
N ALA A 125 -15.15 3.91 29.21
CA ALA A 125 -16.23 4.87 29.19
C ALA A 125 -17.33 4.24 28.35
N PRO A 126 -18.56 4.11 28.88
CA PRO A 126 -19.67 3.70 28.06
C PRO A 126 -19.79 4.76 26.99
N VAL A 127 -19.27 4.47 25.79
CA VAL A 127 -20.02 4.80 24.58
C VAL A 127 -21.42 4.34 24.94
N GLU A 128 -22.42 5.22 24.88
CA GLU A 128 -23.80 4.76 24.87
C GLU A 128 -23.85 3.75 23.74
N THR A 129 -23.63 2.48 24.09
CA THR A 129 -23.69 1.35 23.22
C THR A 129 -25.16 1.37 22.94
N ALA A 130 -25.53 1.98 21.81
CA ALA A 130 -26.85 1.88 21.25
C ALA A 130 -27.20 0.41 21.43
N ALA A 131 -28.12 0.13 22.37
CA ALA A 131 -28.33 -1.20 22.90
C ALA A 131 -28.42 -2.14 21.70
N ALA A 132 -27.65 -3.24 21.73
CA ALA A 132 -27.43 -4.13 20.58
C ALA A 132 -28.69 -4.19 19.72
N ASP A 133 -28.67 -3.47 18.60
CA ASP A 133 -29.91 -3.24 17.87
C ASP A 133 -30.18 -4.51 17.07
N PRO A 134 -31.28 -5.22 17.36
CA PRO A 134 -31.56 -6.50 16.74
C PRO A 134 -31.70 -6.39 15.21
N ASN A 135 -31.93 -5.20 14.67
CA ASN A 135 -32.03 -4.96 13.24
C ASN A 135 -30.67 -4.61 12.60
N LEU A 136 -29.74 -4.01 13.35
CA LEU A 136 -28.45 -3.58 12.78
C LEU A 136 -27.50 -4.76 12.60
N ASP A 137 -27.41 -5.68 13.56
CA ASP A 137 -26.43 -6.76 13.52
C ASP A 137 -26.61 -7.72 12.33
N PRO A 138 -27.83 -8.16 11.96
CA PRO A 138 -28.04 -8.93 10.75
C PRO A 138 -27.61 -8.19 9.47
N LEU A 139 -27.87 -6.88 9.39
CA LEU A 139 -27.45 -6.06 8.25
C LEU A 139 -25.94 -5.88 8.19
N MET A 140 -25.27 -5.75 9.35
CA MET A 140 -23.82 -5.68 9.42
C MET A 140 -23.15 -7.00 9.04
N GLU A 141 -23.78 -8.15 9.37
CA GLU A 141 -23.32 -9.46 8.92
C GLU A 141 -23.47 -9.64 7.40
N GLN A 142 -24.60 -9.22 6.83
CA GLN A 142 -24.81 -9.16 5.38
C GLN A 142 -23.81 -8.21 4.71
N LEU A 143 -23.59 -7.04 5.29
CA LEU A 143 -22.65 -6.05 4.74
C LEU A 143 -21.21 -6.56 4.80
N ALA A 144 -20.88 -7.40 5.78
CA ALA A 144 -19.60 -8.06 5.82
C ALA A 144 -19.44 -9.13 4.71
N GLU A 145 -20.54 -9.67 4.16
CA GLU A 145 -20.53 -10.54 2.97
C GLU A 145 -20.41 -9.76 1.66
N THR A 146 -21.01 -8.58 1.58
CA THR A 146 -20.97 -7.71 0.40
C THR A 146 -20.60 -6.27 0.78
N PRO A 147 -19.34 -6.02 1.17
CA PRO A 147 -18.92 -4.74 1.73
C PRO A 147 -19.14 -3.54 0.81
N GLU A 148 -19.31 -3.73 -0.49
CA GLU A 148 -19.46 -2.66 -1.47
C GLU A 148 -20.91 -2.44 -1.94
N ASP A 149 -21.88 -3.20 -1.42
CA ASP A 149 -23.28 -3.10 -1.82
C ASP A 149 -23.87 -1.73 -1.44
N PRO A 150 -24.14 -0.84 -2.42
CA PRO A 150 -24.59 0.51 -2.13
C PRO A 150 -26.01 0.57 -1.56
N GLU A 151 -26.87 -0.41 -1.88
CA GLU A 151 -28.26 -0.44 -1.40
C GLU A 151 -28.29 -0.82 0.07
N LEU A 152 -27.59 -1.90 0.44
CA LEU A 152 -27.46 -2.33 1.82
C LEU A 152 -26.77 -1.27 2.69
N ILE A 153 -25.75 -0.59 2.15
CA ILE A 153 -25.09 0.52 2.83
C ILE A 153 -26.05 1.69 3.04
N GLY A 154 -26.91 2.00 2.07
CA GLY A 154 -27.96 3.02 2.21
C GLY A 154 -28.90 2.71 3.37
N ILE A 155 -29.41 1.47 3.45
CA ILE A 155 -30.29 1.01 4.55
C ILE A 155 -29.59 1.15 5.91
N VAL A 156 -28.32 0.73 5.98
CA VAL A 156 -27.51 0.88 7.20
C VAL A 156 -27.28 2.35 7.55
N GLY A 157 -27.09 3.21 6.54
CA GLY A 157 -26.97 4.66 6.69
C GLY A 157 -28.22 5.28 7.31
N ASP A 158 -29.40 4.95 6.79
CA ASP A 158 -30.69 5.44 7.31
C ASP A 158 -30.90 5.01 8.77
N LEU A 159 -30.56 3.75 9.10
CA LEU A 159 -30.64 3.23 10.47
C LEU A 159 -29.63 3.89 11.43
N TYR A 160 -28.44 4.24 10.96
CA TYR A 160 -27.51 5.03 11.77
C TYR A 160 -28.04 6.46 11.96
N GLN A 161 -28.56 7.08 10.89
CA GLN A 161 -29.08 8.43 10.94
C GLN A 161 -30.31 8.54 11.87
N SER A 162 -31.22 7.56 11.86
CA SER A 162 -32.38 7.52 12.76
C SER A 162 -32.00 7.41 14.24
N ARG A 163 -30.76 7.01 14.54
CA ARG A 163 -30.18 6.93 15.89
C ARG A 163 -29.25 8.10 16.20
N ASN A 164 -29.23 9.13 15.36
CA ASN A 164 -28.29 10.26 15.44
C ASN A 164 -26.80 9.83 15.44
N ASP A 165 -26.48 8.70 14.80
CA ASP A 165 -25.09 8.30 14.61
C ASP A 165 -24.49 9.07 13.42
N PRO A 166 -23.35 9.77 13.58
CA PRO A 166 -22.74 10.58 12.53
C PRO A 166 -22.33 9.78 11.28
N ARG A 167 -22.23 8.44 11.37
CA ARG A 167 -21.99 7.58 10.20
C ARG A 167 -23.15 7.58 9.23
N GLY A 168 -24.39 7.76 9.70
CA GLY A 168 -25.54 7.88 8.82
C GLY A 168 -25.42 9.09 7.90
N GLU A 169 -25.08 10.26 8.46
CA GLU A 169 -24.80 11.48 7.70
C GLU A 169 -23.64 11.27 6.70
N LEU A 170 -22.54 10.64 7.14
CA LEU A 170 -21.40 10.36 6.28
C LEU A 170 -21.77 9.48 5.08
N ILE A 171 -22.53 8.40 5.32
CA ILE A 171 -22.99 7.48 4.27
C ILE A 171 -23.84 8.25 3.25
N SER A 172 -24.81 9.04 3.71
CA SER A 172 -25.69 9.84 2.86
C SER A 172 -24.91 10.81 1.98
N ILE A 173 -23.93 11.54 2.54
CA ILE A 173 -23.08 12.48 1.77
C ILE A 173 -22.25 11.73 0.71
N GLN A 174 -21.67 10.57 1.07
CA GLN A 174 -20.84 9.82 0.14
C GLN A 174 -21.65 9.18 -1.00
N LEU A 175 -22.85 8.67 -0.70
CA LEU A 175 -23.79 8.17 -1.72
C LEU A 175 -24.24 9.29 -2.65
N ALA A 176 -24.61 10.46 -2.13
CA ALA A 176 -24.96 11.63 -2.93
C ALA A 176 -23.79 12.05 -3.85
N THR A 177 -22.57 12.11 -3.32
CA THR A 177 -21.36 12.44 -4.10
C THR A 177 -21.11 11.41 -5.20
N ARG A 178 -21.32 10.12 -4.94
CA ARG A 178 -21.19 9.04 -5.93
C ARG A 178 -22.24 9.16 -7.04
N ASN A 179 -23.48 9.48 -6.70
CA ASN A 179 -24.56 9.66 -7.68
C ASN A 179 -24.31 10.87 -8.58
N LEU A 180 -23.87 12.00 -8.02
CA LEU A 180 -23.47 13.18 -8.81
C LEU A 180 -22.37 12.85 -9.83
N LYS A 181 -21.38 12.02 -9.45
CA LYS A 181 -20.35 11.54 -10.39
C LYS A 181 -20.92 10.65 -11.49
N ARG A 182 -21.88 9.79 -11.18
CA ARG A 182 -22.53 8.90 -12.15
C ARG A 182 -23.36 9.69 -13.16
N GLU A 183 -24.12 10.69 -12.71
CA GLU A 183 -24.94 11.57 -13.55
C GLU A 183 -24.10 12.40 -14.52
N ARG A 184 -22.88 12.80 -14.11
CA ARG A 184 -21.93 13.53 -14.98
C ARG A 184 -21.30 12.67 -16.07
N GLY A 185 -21.44 11.34 -15.98
CA GLY A 185 -20.84 10.37 -16.91
C GLY A 185 -19.33 10.16 -16.66
N PRO A 186 -18.72 9.15 -17.31
CA PRO A 186 -17.27 8.98 -17.24
C PRO A 186 -16.58 10.21 -17.83
N GLU A 187 -15.55 10.72 -17.14
CA GLU A 187 -14.75 11.84 -17.64
C GLU A 187 -14.02 11.42 -18.92
N ILE A 188 -14.61 11.74 -20.08
CA ILE A 188 -13.97 11.51 -21.38
C ILE A 188 -12.93 12.61 -21.58
N GLY A 189 -11.67 12.26 -21.28
CA GLY A 189 -10.51 13.15 -21.40
C GLY A 189 -10.12 13.72 -20.05
N GLY A 190 -9.09 13.14 -19.43
CA GLY A 190 -8.56 13.42 -18.08
C GLY A 190 -8.00 14.83 -17.85
N ALA A 191 -8.47 15.82 -18.60
CA ALA A 191 -8.14 17.23 -18.48
C ALA A 191 -9.37 18.13 -18.26
N ARG A 192 -10.59 17.58 -18.07
CA ARG A 192 -11.69 18.37 -17.51
C ARG A 192 -11.37 18.67 -16.05
N THR A 193 -10.73 19.81 -15.90
CA THR A 193 -10.17 20.40 -14.71
C THR A 193 -11.22 20.47 -13.58
N ARG A 194 -10.75 20.14 -12.38
CA ARG A 194 -11.35 20.48 -11.08
C ARG A 194 -11.86 21.91 -10.94
N SER A 195 -11.56 22.81 -11.88
CA SER A 195 -12.15 24.14 -11.96
C SER A 195 -13.68 24.09 -11.91
N GLN A 196 -14.33 23.12 -12.58
CA GLN A 196 -15.80 23.03 -12.54
C GLN A 196 -16.35 22.41 -11.24
N GLU A 197 -15.67 21.43 -10.63
CA GLU A 197 -16.06 20.95 -9.30
C GLU A 197 -15.86 22.03 -8.22
N ALA A 198 -14.93 22.95 -8.45
CA ALA A 198 -14.79 24.12 -7.60
C ALA A 198 -15.97 25.10 -7.76
N GLU A 199 -16.71 25.13 -8.85
CA GLU A 199 -17.73 26.18 -9.04
C GLU A 199 -19.05 25.88 -8.31
N ASP A 200 -19.34 24.62 -7.95
CA ASP A 200 -20.54 24.26 -7.19
C ASP A 200 -20.32 24.41 -5.67
N PRO A 201 -20.90 25.44 -5.01
CA PRO A 201 -20.74 25.66 -3.57
C PRO A 201 -21.34 24.51 -2.75
N THR A 202 -22.39 23.85 -3.23
CA THR A 202 -23.03 22.72 -2.54
C THR A 202 -22.10 21.52 -2.50
N ALA A 203 -21.48 21.19 -3.63
CA ALA A 203 -20.49 20.11 -3.71
C ALA A 203 -19.29 20.37 -2.79
N ARG A 204 -18.82 21.62 -2.71
CA ARG A 204 -17.75 22.02 -1.77
C ARG A 204 -18.17 21.81 -0.31
N THR A 205 -19.37 22.25 0.07
CA THR A 205 -19.88 22.08 1.44
C THR A 205 -20.02 20.60 1.80
N MET A 206 -20.53 19.75 0.88
CA MET A 206 -20.62 18.31 1.09
C MET A 206 -19.24 17.66 1.27
N VAL A 207 -18.26 18.02 0.44
CA VAL A 207 -16.88 17.50 0.55
C VAL A 207 -16.25 17.91 1.87
N GLN A 208 -16.40 19.17 2.27
CA GLN A 208 -15.88 19.65 3.56
C GLN A 208 -16.52 18.88 4.73
N ARG A 209 -17.85 18.75 4.74
CA ARG A 209 -18.57 18.06 5.80
C ARG A 209 -18.22 16.57 5.87
N ARG A 210 -18.07 15.92 4.72
CA ARG A 210 -17.56 14.54 4.61
C ARG A 210 -16.20 14.41 5.30
N ASP A 211 -15.27 15.32 5.00
CA ASP A 211 -13.90 15.26 5.52
C ASP A 211 -13.88 15.50 7.04
N GLU A 212 -14.72 16.40 7.56
CA GLU A 212 -14.93 16.60 9.00
C GLU A 212 -15.47 15.33 9.69
N LEU A 213 -16.51 14.71 9.13
CA LEU A 213 -17.09 13.47 9.66
C LEU A 213 -16.09 12.32 9.62
N MET A 214 -15.35 12.16 8.52
CA MET A 214 -14.30 11.15 8.41
C MET A 214 -13.21 11.38 9.45
N ALA A 215 -12.75 12.62 9.65
CA ALA A 215 -11.75 12.94 10.67
C ALA A 215 -12.26 12.62 12.09
N PHE A 216 -13.54 12.90 12.37
CA PHE A 216 -14.19 12.59 13.64
C PHE A 216 -14.35 11.08 13.87
N LEU A 217 -14.74 10.33 12.84
CA LEU A 217 -15.03 8.89 12.89
C LEU A 217 -13.80 7.99 12.65
N THR A 218 -12.65 8.56 12.30
CA THR A 218 -11.41 7.79 12.10
C THR A 218 -10.87 7.40 13.46
N PRO A 219 -10.60 6.10 13.69
CA PRO A 219 -9.98 5.70 14.94
C PRO A 219 -8.63 6.41 15.10
N ARG A 220 -8.13 6.53 16.33
CA ARG A 220 -6.81 7.12 16.55
C ARG A 220 -5.74 6.20 15.98
N LEU A 221 -5.06 6.69 14.95
CA LEU A 221 -3.99 6.00 14.25
C LEU A 221 -2.67 6.71 14.54
N ASP A 222 -1.56 5.95 14.59
CA ASP A 222 -0.24 6.57 14.65
C ASP A 222 0.11 7.25 13.33
N SER A 223 1.14 8.09 13.35
CA SER A 223 1.65 8.76 12.15
C SER A 223 2.09 7.83 11.02
N ALA A 224 2.46 6.58 11.33
CA ALA A 224 2.85 5.57 10.35
C ALA A 224 1.66 4.75 9.83
N ASP A 225 0.52 4.80 10.52
CA ASP A 225 -0.67 4.03 10.19
C ASP A 225 -1.53 4.80 9.18
N ARG A 226 -2.31 4.06 8.39
CA ARG A 226 -3.19 4.63 7.36
C ARG A 226 -4.52 3.92 7.36
N SER A 227 -5.58 4.67 7.07
CA SER A 227 -6.90 4.10 6.77
C SER A 227 -7.39 4.58 5.43
N VAL A 228 -8.04 3.68 4.69
CA VAL A 228 -8.78 4.01 3.47
C VAL A 228 -10.25 3.78 3.73
N TRP A 229 -11.03 4.82 3.51
CA TRP A 229 -12.47 4.82 3.71
C TRP A 229 -13.20 4.37 2.46
N GLY A 230 -14.19 3.49 2.64
CA GLY A 230 -15.26 3.27 1.68
C GLY A 230 -16.48 4.13 2.05
N LEU A 231 -17.67 3.63 1.70
CA LEU A 231 -18.93 4.25 2.12
C LEU A 231 -19.18 3.95 3.60
N GLY A 232 -19.10 4.97 4.47
CA GLY A 232 -19.42 4.94 5.91
C GLY A 232 -18.43 4.23 6.82
N PHE A 233 -17.49 3.46 6.27
CA PHE A 233 -16.61 2.57 7.02
C PHE A 233 -15.18 2.58 6.48
N VAL A 234 -14.23 2.22 7.34
CA VAL A 234 -12.86 1.93 6.94
C VAL A 234 -12.83 0.57 6.25
N ARG A 235 -12.24 0.51 5.05
CA ARG A 235 -12.14 -0.73 4.24
C ARG A 235 -10.76 -1.33 4.25
N ARG A 236 -9.74 -0.48 4.28
CA ARG A 236 -8.34 -0.88 4.38
C ARG A 236 -7.71 -0.18 5.57
N LEU A 237 -7.05 -0.96 6.41
CA LEU A 237 -6.21 -0.46 7.48
C LEU A 237 -4.78 -0.91 7.23
N GLU A 238 -3.83 0.01 7.30
CA GLU A 238 -2.41 -0.27 7.24
C GLU A 238 -1.80 0.14 8.57
N LEU A 239 -1.31 -0.84 9.31
CA LEU A 239 -0.56 -0.60 10.54
C LEU A 239 0.92 -0.75 10.21
N GLY A 240 1.69 0.28 10.54
CA GLY A 240 3.15 0.27 10.38
C GLY A 240 3.82 -0.77 11.29
N LEU A 241 5.12 -0.62 11.52
CA LEU A 241 5.85 -1.49 12.44
C LEU A 241 5.30 -1.38 13.87
N LYS A 242 4.62 -2.42 14.36
CA LYS A 242 4.02 -2.46 15.71
C LYS A 242 4.64 -3.54 16.58
N SER A 243 5.17 -3.17 17.74
CA SER A 243 5.59 -4.16 18.75
C SER A 243 4.40 -4.98 19.27
N ALA A 244 4.67 -6.14 19.85
CA ALA A 244 3.65 -6.99 20.48
C ALA A 244 2.79 -6.20 21.47
N SER A 245 3.44 -5.48 22.37
CA SER A 245 2.77 -4.64 23.36
C SER A 245 1.99 -3.48 22.72
N HIS A 246 2.42 -2.95 21.58
CA HIS A 246 1.63 -1.94 20.88
C HIS A 246 0.36 -2.57 20.27
N ILE A 247 0.43 -3.78 19.74
CA ILE A 247 -0.76 -4.46 19.20
C ILE A 247 -1.80 -4.70 20.30
N GLU A 248 -1.38 -5.02 21.52
CA GLU A 248 -2.28 -5.11 22.68
C GLU A 248 -2.93 -3.76 23.02
N GLU A 249 -2.18 -2.67 22.93
CA GLU A 249 -2.73 -1.31 23.10
C GLU A 249 -3.75 -0.95 22.02
N LEU A 250 -3.63 -1.56 20.82
CA LEU A 250 -4.60 -1.45 19.74
C LEU A 250 -5.81 -2.39 19.91
N ALA A 251 -5.96 -3.13 21.01
CA ALA A 251 -7.14 -3.97 21.23
C ALA A 251 -8.47 -3.20 21.05
N GLY A 252 -8.51 -1.95 21.53
CA GLY A 252 -9.66 -1.06 21.35
C GLY A 252 -9.85 -0.49 19.94
N LEU A 253 -8.83 -0.57 19.09
CA LEU A 253 -8.96 -0.23 17.68
C LEU A 253 -9.93 -1.20 17.00
N TRP A 254 -9.82 -2.50 17.29
CA TRP A 254 -10.60 -3.54 16.63
C TRP A 254 -12.08 -3.54 16.99
N THR A 255 -12.43 -2.94 18.14
CA THR A 255 -13.82 -2.72 18.54
C THR A 255 -14.41 -1.43 17.98
N HIS A 256 -13.62 -0.62 17.27
CA HIS A 256 -14.08 0.65 16.74
C HIS A 256 -15.23 0.44 15.72
N PRO A 257 -16.36 1.15 15.85
CA PRO A 257 -17.53 0.90 15.00
C PRO A 257 -17.28 1.08 13.49
N SER A 258 -16.38 1.98 13.09
CA SER A 258 -15.98 2.20 11.69
C SER A 258 -15.17 1.04 11.08
N LEU A 259 -14.65 0.10 11.88
CA LEU A 259 -13.82 -1.04 11.44
C LEU A 259 -14.59 -2.36 11.34
N ARG A 260 -15.89 -2.40 11.69
CA ARG A 260 -16.71 -3.63 11.68
C ARG A 260 -16.71 -4.38 10.34
N VAL A 261 -16.58 -3.66 9.23
CA VAL A 261 -16.63 -4.19 7.85
C VAL A 261 -15.33 -3.94 7.08
N ILE A 262 -14.20 -3.89 7.81
CA ILE A 262 -12.87 -3.89 7.20
C ILE A 262 -12.69 -5.13 6.33
N SER A 263 -12.19 -4.94 5.11
CA SER A 263 -11.96 -6.01 4.14
C SER A 263 -10.49 -6.28 3.90
N GLU A 264 -9.63 -5.28 4.10
CA GLU A 264 -8.20 -5.38 3.88
C GLU A 264 -7.41 -4.90 5.09
N LEU A 265 -6.38 -5.66 5.45
CA LEU A 265 -5.49 -5.30 6.55
C LEU A 265 -4.05 -5.53 6.12
N ARG A 266 -3.21 -4.51 6.31
CA ARG A 266 -1.75 -4.62 6.22
C ARG A 266 -1.14 -4.47 7.60
N LEU A 267 -0.32 -5.43 8.00
CA LEU A 267 0.42 -5.44 9.26
C LEU A 267 1.91 -5.64 8.98
N GLU A 268 2.75 -4.81 9.57
CA GLU A 268 4.19 -5.07 9.60
C GLU A 268 4.62 -5.41 11.04
N LEU A 269 5.00 -6.67 11.26
CA LEU A 269 5.49 -7.12 12.56
C LEU A 269 7.01 -6.90 12.67
N PRO A 270 7.54 -6.51 13.84
CA PRO A 270 8.96 -6.35 14.07
C PRO A 270 9.68 -7.71 14.04
N ALA A 271 10.99 -7.68 13.88
CA ALA A 271 11.78 -8.89 13.61
C ALA A 271 12.03 -9.82 14.81
N VAL A 272 11.41 -9.58 15.97
CA VAL A 272 11.84 -10.12 17.27
C VAL A 272 10.97 -11.33 17.71
N ALA A 273 11.49 -12.14 18.64
CA ALA A 273 11.02 -13.47 19.04
C ALA A 273 9.55 -13.63 19.54
N ASP A 274 8.74 -12.57 19.57
CA ASP A 274 7.40 -12.58 20.18
C ASP A 274 6.24 -12.72 19.18
N ASP A 275 6.52 -13.04 17.91
CA ASP A 275 5.49 -13.18 16.86
C ASP A 275 4.34 -14.14 17.26
N ALA A 276 4.63 -15.25 17.95
CA ALA A 276 3.63 -16.28 18.22
C ALA A 276 2.48 -15.79 19.13
N GLN A 277 2.81 -15.02 20.17
CA GLN A 277 1.80 -14.46 21.08
C GLN A 277 0.97 -13.40 20.38
N VAL A 278 1.62 -12.54 19.59
CA VAL A 278 0.97 -11.51 18.78
C VAL A 278 -0.01 -12.12 17.78
N ILE A 279 0.41 -13.13 17.04
CA ILE A 279 -0.43 -13.83 16.06
C ILE A 279 -1.63 -14.46 16.75
N SER A 280 -1.43 -15.11 17.90
CA SER A 280 -2.51 -15.73 18.67
C SER A 280 -3.51 -14.70 19.19
N HIS A 281 -3.03 -13.54 19.62
CA HIS A 281 -3.88 -12.45 20.09
C HIS A 281 -4.64 -11.78 18.93
N LEU A 282 -3.98 -11.52 17.80
CA LEU A 282 -4.64 -11.00 16.60
C LEU A 282 -5.75 -11.93 16.11
N ALA A 283 -5.56 -13.25 16.21
CA ALA A 283 -6.57 -14.23 15.82
C ALA A 283 -7.90 -14.08 16.58
N THR A 284 -7.89 -13.52 17.80
CA THR A 284 -9.12 -13.28 18.58
C THR A 284 -9.72 -11.89 18.36
N LEU A 285 -8.94 -10.96 17.84
CA LEU A 285 -9.33 -9.55 17.69
C LEU A 285 -9.79 -9.19 16.28
N LEU A 286 -9.20 -9.80 15.24
CA LEU A 286 -9.46 -9.38 13.87
C LEU A 286 -10.90 -9.65 13.43
N PRO A 287 -11.54 -8.71 12.71
CA PRO A 287 -12.88 -8.92 12.18
C PRO A 287 -12.95 -10.08 11.18
N LYS A 288 -13.99 -10.91 11.31
CA LYS A 288 -14.26 -12.03 10.38
C LYS A 288 -14.61 -11.58 8.95
N SER A 289 -14.86 -10.28 8.75
CA SER A 289 -15.11 -9.64 7.46
C SER A 289 -13.86 -9.52 6.58
N LEU A 290 -12.67 -9.75 7.13
CA LEU A 290 -11.40 -9.59 6.42
C LEU A 290 -11.27 -10.58 5.25
N ARG A 291 -10.96 -10.06 4.07
CA ARG A 291 -10.79 -10.80 2.82
C ARG A 291 -9.35 -10.80 2.32
N LYS A 292 -8.59 -9.77 2.66
CA LYS A 292 -7.18 -9.65 2.31
C LYS A 292 -6.35 -9.34 3.54
N LEU A 293 -5.32 -10.15 3.75
CA LEU A 293 -4.32 -9.93 4.80
C LEU A 293 -2.95 -9.78 4.16
N GLU A 294 -2.34 -8.61 4.33
CA GLU A 294 -0.93 -8.36 4.03
C GLU A 294 -0.15 -8.40 5.34
N ILE A 295 0.80 -9.33 5.47
CA ILE A 295 1.56 -9.49 6.72
C ILE A 295 3.06 -9.57 6.45
N GLY A 296 3.79 -8.64 7.05
CA GLY A 296 5.26 -8.62 7.08
C GLY A 296 5.83 -9.07 8.41
N GLY A 297 7.11 -9.40 8.41
CA GLY A 297 7.86 -9.79 9.60
C GLY A 297 9.24 -10.36 9.27
N SER A 298 10.01 -10.75 10.29
CA SER A 298 11.34 -11.35 10.09
C SER A 298 11.27 -12.63 9.26
N SER A 299 12.19 -12.77 8.32
CA SER A 299 12.39 -13.97 7.52
C SER A 299 13.01 -15.13 8.31
N GLN A 300 13.68 -14.88 9.43
CA GLN A 300 14.54 -15.88 10.06
C GLN A 300 13.79 -16.83 11.01
N ASN A 301 12.80 -16.34 11.76
CA ASN A 301 12.09 -17.12 12.79
C ASN A 301 10.57 -16.83 12.76
N ALA A 302 9.94 -17.01 11.60
CA ALA A 302 8.51 -16.75 11.46
C ALA A 302 7.69 -17.76 12.29
N SER A 303 7.01 -17.26 13.33
CA SER A 303 5.99 -18.04 14.02
C SER A 303 4.87 -18.43 13.05
N SER A 304 4.22 -19.57 13.32
CA SER A 304 3.15 -20.07 12.47
C SER A 304 2.02 -19.05 12.34
N LEU A 305 1.59 -18.78 11.10
CA LEU A 305 0.46 -17.90 10.80
C LEU A 305 -0.88 -18.64 10.87
N GLN A 306 -0.86 -19.97 11.01
CA GLN A 306 -2.07 -20.78 10.92
C GLN A 306 -3.16 -20.39 11.92
N PRO A 307 -2.88 -20.06 13.20
CA PRO A 307 -3.93 -19.63 14.13
C PRO A 307 -4.68 -18.39 13.65
N LEU A 308 -3.95 -17.41 13.10
CA LEU A 308 -4.52 -16.18 12.55
C LEU A 308 -5.32 -16.45 11.29
N ILE A 309 -4.77 -17.21 10.34
CA ILE A 309 -5.45 -17.52 9.08
C ILE A 309 -6.72 -18.32 9.34
N ALA A 310 -6.70 -19.29 10.26
CA ALA A 310 -7.87 -20.09 10.62
C ALA A 310 -9.00 -19.25 11.26
N ALA A 311 -8.67 -18.13 11.89
CA ALA A 311 -9.65 -17.22 12.49
C ALA A 311 -10.37 -16.31 11.47
N LEU A 312 -9.94 -16.31 10.21
CA LEU A 312 -10.41 -15.40 9.16
C LEU A 312 -11.20 -16.17 8.07
N PRO A 313 -12.44 -16.63 8.35
CA PRO A 313 -13.18 -17.56 7.50
C PRO A 313 -13.61 -17.00 6.13
N ARG A 314 -13.29 -15.73 5.85
CA ARG A 314 -13.56 -15.04 4.58
C ARG A 314 -12.28 -14.61 3.88
N LEU A 315 -11.10 -15.02 4.35
CA LEU A 315 -9.82 -14.70 3.73
C LEU A 315 -9.73 -15.31 2.33
N GLN A 316 -9.55 -14.45 1.33
CA GLN A 316 -9.46 -14.78 -0.08
C GLN A 316 -8.07 -14.53 -0.65
N GLU A 317 -7.35 -13.54 -0.12
CA GLU A 317 -5.99 -13.19 -0.53
C GLU A 317 -5.06 -13.07 0.69
N LEU A 318 -3.89 -13.70 0.60
CA LEU A 318 -2.81 -13.59 1.57
C LEU A 318 -1.57 -13.02 0.88
N VAL A 319 -1.05 -11.91 1.40
CA VAL A 319 0.19 -11.29 0.93
C VAL A 319 1.26 -11.44 2.01
N LEU A 320 2.36 -12.11 1.67
CA LEU A 320 3.50 -12.32 2.56
C LEU A 320 4.61 -11.32 2.21
N LEU A 321 4.86 -10.35 3.09
CA LEU A 321 5.84 -9.28 2.88
C LEU A 321 7.20 -9.67 3.48
N SER A 322 8.10 -10.17 2.64
CA SER A 322 9.45 -10.64 3.01
C SER A 322 9.46 -11.69 4.14
N ARG A 323 8.32 -12.36 4.37
CA ARG A 323 8.14 -13.36 5.43
C ARG A 323 8.38 -14.75 4.86
N ARG A 324 9.03 -15.61 5.66
CA ARG A 324 9.20 -17.03 5.33
C ARG A 324 7.86 -17.76 5.38
N GLY A 325 7.63 -18.64 4.41
CA GLY A 325 6.43 -19.47 4.34
C GLY A 325 6.24 -20.39 5.53
N ASP A 326 4.99 -20.68 5.86
CA ASP A 326 4.61 -21.60 6.92
C ASP A 326 3.91 -22.84 6.31
N PRO A 327 4.51 -24.06 6.42
CA PRO A 327 3.93 -25.28 5.87
C PRO A 327 2.64 -25.73 6.59
N ALA A 328 2.32 -25.12 7.75
CA ALA A 328 1.06 -25.36 8.45
C ALA A 328 -0.12 -24.63 7.82
N ILE A 329 0.12 -23.60 6.98
CA ILE A 329 -0.94 -22.79 6.38
C ILE A 329 -1.92 -23.67 5.61
N ALA A 330 -3.19 -23.59 6.02
CA ALA A 330 -4.33 -24.25 5.40
C ALA A 330 -5.56 -23.32 5.48
N HIS A 331 -6.24 -23.13 4.34
CA HIS A 331 -7.43 -22.30 4.27
C HIS A 331 -8.26 -22.69 3.03
N ASP A 332 -9.56 -22.94 3.22
CA ASP A 332 -10.48 -23.48 2.21
C ASP A 332 -10.95 -22.45 1.18
N LYS A 333 -10.99 -21.16 1.55
CA LYS A 333 -11.40 -20.06 0.65
C LYS A 333 -10.25 -19.21 0.12
N LEU A 334 -9.01 -19.52 0.52
CA LEU A 334 -7.87 -18.72 0.07
C LEU A 334 -7.62 -19.03 -1.41
N SER A 335 -7.86 -18.04 -2.26
CA SER A 335 -7.82 -18.19 -3.72
C SER A 335 -6.56 -17.62 -4.35
N LYS A 336 -5.89 -16.70 -3.63
CA LYS A 336 -4.71 -15.99 -4.10
C LYS A 336 -3.65 -15.88 -3.02
N ILE A 337 -2.40 -16.12 -3.41
CA ILE A 337 -1.22 -15.84 -2.59
C ILE A 337 -0.30 -14.89 -3.34
N THR A 338 0.13 -13.83 -2.68
CA THR A 338 1.13 -12.88 -3.19
C THR A 338 2.38 -12.96 -2.33
N LEU A 339 3.53 -13.23 -2.95
CA LEU A 339 4.84 -13.25 -2.30
C LEU A 339 5.59 -11.98 -2.66
N HIS A 340 6.01 -11.22 -1.66
CA HIS A 340 6.66 -9.92 -1.86
C HIS A 340 8.06 -9.92 -1.24
N GLY A 341 9.05 -9.35 -1.93
CA GLY A 341 10.42 -9.21 -1.41
C GLY A 341 11.24 -10.51 -1.45
N GLY A 342 12.50 -10.47 -1.00
CA GLY A 342 13.51 -11.50 -1.29
C GLY A 342 13.26 -12.91 -0.75
N ALA A 343 12.34 -13.11 0.19
CA ALA A 343 12.09 -14.42 0.80
C ALA A 343 11.12 -15.32 0.00
N TYR A 344 10.69 -14.91 -1.19
CA TYR A 344 9.65 -15.63 -1.95
C TYR A 344 10.07 -17.07 -2.32
N ALA A 345 11.34 -17.33 -2.64
CA ALA A 345 11.78 -18.63 -3.12
C ALA A 345 11.69 -19.71 -2.01
N GLU A 346 12.17 -19.38 -0.81
CA GLU A 346 12.05 -20.22 0.37
C GLU A 346 10.58 -20.40 0.78
N THR A 347 9.82 -19.31 0.73
CA THR A 347 8.39 -19.32 1.05
C THR A 347 7.61 -20.25 0.15
N LEU A 348 7.84 -20.16 -1.16
CA LEU A 348 7.18 -21.00 -2.15
C LEU A 348 7.52 -22.48 -1.98
N ALA A 349 8.75 -22.80 -1.54
CA ALA A 349 9.17 -24.16 -1.25
C ALA A 349 8.51 -24.76 0.00
N LEU A 350 8.19 -23.92 1.00
CA LEU A 350 7.59 -24.33 2.27
C LEU A 350 6.07 -24.47 2.21
N LEU A 351 5.38 -23.63 1.43
CA LEU A 351 3.93 -23.72 1.28
C LEU A 351 3.52 -25.03 0.60
N VAL A 352 2.45 -25.65 1.10
CA VAL A 352 1.98 -26.96 0.64
C VAL A 352 0.68 -26.80 -0.17
N PRO A 353 0.70 -26.95 -1.51
CA PRO A 353 -0.49 -26.73 -2.34
C PRO A 353 -1.71 -27.58 -1.95
N LYS A 354 -1.48 -28.81 -1.45
CA LYS A 354 -2.56 -29.71 -0.99
C LYS A 354 -3.34 -29.17 0.22
N LYS A 355 -2.75 -28.26 1.01
CA LYS A 355 -3.46 -27.58 2.10
C LYS A 355 -4.17 -26.29 1.65
N LEU A 356 -3.94 -25.90 0.40
CA LEU A 356 -4.31 -24.61 -0.19
C LEU A 356 -4.97 -24.85 -1.56
N GLU A 357 -5.85 -25.84 -1.65
CA GLU A 357 -6.39 -26.35 -2.93
C GLU A 357 -7.22 -25.31 -3.69
N ALA A 358 -7.78 -24.34 -2.97
CA ALA A 358 -8.51 -23.21 -3.52
C ALA A 358 -7.60 -22.15 -4.15
N VAL A 359 -6.29 -22.15 -3.86
CA VAL A 359 -5.35 -21.16 -4.41
C VAL A 359 -5.12 -21.45 -5.89
N LYS A 360 -5.68 -20.60 -6.74
CA LYS A 360 -5.54 -20.66 -8.20
C LYS A 360 -4.63 -19.58 -8.75
N GLU A 361 -4.34 -18.54 -7.97
CA GLU A 361 -3.46 -17.45 -8.35
C GLU A 361 -2.25 -17.34 -7.41
N LEU A 362 -1.06 -17.33 -8.01
CA LEU A 362 0.19 -17.02 -7.32
C LEU A 362 0.80 -15.76 -7.94
N ALA A 363 1.06 -14.76 -7.13
CA ALA A 363 1.77 -13.55 -7.52
C ALA A 363 3.14 -13.46 -6.85
N ILE A 364 4.16 -13.01 -7.57
CA ILE A 364 5.49 -12.70 -7.06
C ILE A 364 5.80 -11.24 -7.40
N ARG A 365 6.05 -10.42 -6.37
CA ARG A 365 6.27 -8.97 -6.48
C ARG A 365 7.55 -8.54 -5.80
N ASP A 366 8.12 -7.41 -6.22
CA ASP A 366 9.31 -6.80 -5.61
C ASP A 366 10.43 -7.84 -5.42
N TRP A 367 10.60 -8.72 -6.39
CA TRP A 367 11.61 -9.76 -6.35
C TRP A 367 12.99 -9.15 -6.64
N GLY A 368 14.03 -9.69 -6.02
CA GLY A 368 15.42 -9.24 -6.26
C GLY A 368 16.17 -10.23 -7.15
N PHE A 369 17.17 -9.77 -7.89
CA PHE A 369 17.97 -10.59 -8.82
C PHE A 369 18.75 -11.76 -8.17
N ILE A 370 18.82 -11.82 -6.84
CA ILE A 370 19.47 -12.93 -6.12
C ILE A 370 18.74 -14.25 -6.40
N HIS A 371 17.43 -14.19 -6.61
CA HIS A 371 16.62 -15.34 -6.92
C HIS A 371 15.92 -15.12 -8.25
N ASP A 372 15.80 -16.19 -9.03
CA ASP A 372 14.99 -16.20 -10.24
C ASP A 372 13.56 -16.64 -9.86
N PRO A 373 12.53 -15.79 -10.01
CA PRO A 373 11.14 -16.14 -9.72
C PRO A 373 10.63 -17.34 -10.54
N PHE A 374 11.05 -17.46 -11.80
CA PHE A 374 10.67 -18.58 -12.65
C PHE A 374 11.34 -19.86 -12.22
N ALA A 375 12.65 -19.84 -11.92
CA ALA A 375 13.34 -21.02 -11.42
C ALA A 375 12.79 -21.48 -10.06
N ALA A 376 12.46 -20.53 -9.15
CA ALA A 376 11.83 -20.85 -7.87
C ALA A 376 10.46 -21.53 -8.08
N PHE A 377 9.63 -20.97 -8.95
CA PHE A 377 8.33 -21.54 -9.30
C PHE A 377 8.43 -22.91 -9.99
N ALA A 378 9.34 -23.04 -10.95
CA ALA A 378 9.66 -24.28 -11.67
C ALA A 378 9.99 -25.45 -10.74
N ARG A 379 10.75 -25.20 -9.67
CA ARG A 379 11.13 -26.20 -8.66
C ARG A 379 10.01 -26.49 -7.66
N SER A 380 9.02 -25.61 -7.56
CA SER A 380 7.95 -25.73 -6.58
C SER A 380 6.90 -26.79 -6.96
N LYS A 381 6.11 -27.20 -5.97
CA LYS A 381 4.93 -28.05 -6.16
C LYS A 381 3.73 -27.28 -6.75
N TRP A 382 3.81 -25.95 -6.83
CA TRP A 382 2.71 -25.07 -7.24
C TRP A 382 2.43 -25.08 -8.74
N LYS A 383 3.39 -25.48 -9.57
CA LYS A 383 3.28 -25.46 -11.03
C LYS A 383 2.14 -26.27 -11.64
N LYS A 384 1.54 -27.20 -10.89
CA LYS A 384 0.37 -27.99 -11.31
C LYS A 384 -0.91 -27.60 -10.57
N ALA A 385 -0.80 -26.71 -9.59
CA ALA A 385 -1.90 -26.36 -8.68
C ALA A 385 -2.56 -25.02 -9.04
N ILE A 386 -1.82 -24.12 -9.70
CA ILE A 386 -2.30 -22.78 -10.05
C ILE A 386 -2.75 -22.69 -11.50
N ASP A 387 -3.71 -21.81 -11.74
CA ASP A 387 -4.19 -21.44 -13.07
C ASP A 387 -3.51 -20.16 -13.57
N ARG A 388 -3.11 -19.27 -12.64
CA ARG A 388 -2.50 -17.98 -12.96
C ARG A 388 -1.22 -17.75 -12.17
N LEU A 389 -0.13 -17.50 -12.89
CA LEU A 389 1.12 -16.96 -12.34
C LEU A 389 1.23 -15.48 -12.71
N HIS A 390 1.39 -14.61 -11.71
CA HIS A 390 1.64 -13.17 -11.89
C HIS A 390 3.05 -12.81 -11.42
N ILE A 391 3.89 -12.24 -12.28
CA ILE A 391 5.20 -11.68 -11.94
C ILE A 391 5.12 -10.15 -12.10
N ASP A 392 5.46 -9.41 -11.06
CA ASP A 392 5.47 -7.94 -11.10
C ASP A 392 6.90 -7.36 -11.16
N GLU A 393 7.01 -6.03 -11.17
CA GLU A 393 8.28 -5.31 -11.23
C GLU A 393 9.31 -5.83 -10.20
N PRO A 394 10.60 -6.00 -10.58
CA PRO A 394 11.65 -6.26 -9.60
C PRO A 394 11.80 -5.07 -8.64
N ALA A 395 12.38 -5.32 -7.46
CA ALA A 395 12.59 -4.26 -6.49
C ALA A 395 13.46 -3.13 -7.07
N LYS A 396 13.01 -1.87 -6.95
CA LYS A 396 13.63 -0.69 -7.58
C LYS A 396 15.11 -0.50 -7.26
N ASN A 397 15.54 -0.90 -6.07
CA ASN A 397 16.92 -0.80 -5.61
C ASN A 397 17.85 -1.85 -6.24
N THR A 398 17.32 -2.73 -7.10
CA THR A 398 18.09 -3.80 -7.71
C THR A 398 18.33 -3.60 -9.20
N MET A 399 17.92 -2.47 -9.80
CA MET A 399 18.15 -2.18 -11.22
C MET A 399 19.65 -2.18 -11.54
N THR A 400 20.10 -3.33 -12.05
CA THR A 400 21.39 -3.49 -12.73
C THR A 400 21.18 -3.17 -14.20
N ASP A 401 22.27 -2.97 -14.95
CA ASP A 401 22.21 -2.80 -16.42
C ASP A 401 21.67 -4.04 -17.16
N ASN A 402 21.41 -5.14 -16.45
CA ASN A 402 20.86 -6.35 -17.03
C ASN A 402 19.36 -6.21 -17.32
N PRO A 403 18.89 -6.77 -18.45
CA PRO A 403 17.47 -6.82 -18.73
C PRO A 403 16.75 -7.58 -17.60
N PRO A 404 15.59 -7.09 -17.13
CA PRO A 404 14.88 -7.63 -15.97
C PRO A 404 14.36 -9.06 -16.16
N LEU A 405 14.30 -9.58 -17.39
CA LEU A 405 13.91 -10.96 -17.68
C LEU A 405 14.79 -11.53 -18.82
N PRO A 406 16.02 -11.99 -18.51
CA PRO A 406 16.90 -12.59 -19.48
C PRO A 406 16.40 -13.99 -19.89
N MET A 407 16.88 -14.52 -21.03
CA MET A 407 16.36 -15.77 -21.61
C MET A 407 16.57 -16.98 -20.70
N GLU A 408 17.64 -16.96 -19.90
CA GLU A 408 18.00 -18.00 -18.93
C GLU A 408 16.88 -18.23 -17.91
N MET A 409 16.18 -17.17 -17.49
CA MET A 409 15.03 -17.30 -16.59
C MET A 409 13.84 -17.98 -17.28
N VAL A 410 13.62 -17.70 -18.57
CA VAL A 410 12.57 -18.37 -19.36
C VAL A 410 12.90 -19.84 -19.57
N ASP A 411 14.18 -20.16 -19.76
CA ASP A 411 14.65 -21.53 -19.91
C ASP A 411 14.44 -22.33 -18.62
N ALA A 412 14.69 -21.72 -17.45
CA ALA A 412 14.38 -22.32 -16.16
C ALA A 412 12.87 -22.60 -16.00
N LEU A 413 12.00 -21.68 -16.44
CA LEU A 413 10.55 -21.92 -16.47
C LEU A 413 10.18 -23.09 -17.38
N ARG A 414 10.76 -23.12 -18.58
CA ARG A 414 10.51 -24.16 -19.60
C ARG A 414 10.89 -25.54 -19.08
N GLU A 415 12.07 -25.66 -18.49
CA GLU A 415 12.54 -26.91 -17.87
C GLU A 415 11.60 -27.35 -16.75
N GLY A 416 11.22 -26.42 -15.86
CA GLY A 416 10.33 -26.69 -14.74
C GLY A 416 8.94 -27.18 -15.12
N LEU A 417 8.34 -26.58 -16.15
CA LEU A 417 7.03 -26.93 -16.66
C LEU A 417 7.06 -28.21 -17.51
N GLY A 418 8.16 -28.48 -18.20
CA GLY A 418 8.30 -29.60 -19.12
C GLY A 418 7.28 -29.53 -20.25
N LYS A 419 6.34 -30.48 -20.29
CA LYS A 419 5.24 -30.50 -21.28
C LYS A 419 4.00 -29.71 -20.83
N HIS A 420 3.94 -29.28 -19.58
CA HIS A 420 2.79 -28.54 -19.06
C HIS A 420 2.79 -27.10 -19.57
N LYS A 421 1.60 -26.55 -19.83
CA LYS A 421 1.42 -25.13 -20.13
C LYS A 421 0.63 -24.48 -19.01
N LEU A 422 1.09 -23.33 -18.55
CA LEU A 422 0.33 -22.50 -17.60
C LEU A 422 -0.95 -21.98 -18.29
N PRO A 423 -2.13 -22.05 -17.65
CA PRO A 423 -3.33 -21.47 -18.25
C PRO A 423 -3.15 -19.97 -18.48
N ARG A 424 -2.62 -19.23 -17.50
CA ARG A 424 -2.33 -17.80 -17.64
C ARG A 424 -1.00 -17.43 -17.01
N LEU A 425 -0.17 -16.71 -17.76
CA LEU A 425 1.02 -16.04 -17.27
C LEU A 425 0.85 -14.53 -17.44
N GLU A 426 0.95 -13.81 -16.34
CA GLU A 426 0.89 -12.36 -16.31
C GLU A 426 2.21 -11.79 -15.84
N ILE A 427 2.73 -10.80 -16.56
CA ILE A 427 3.94 -10.08 -16.19
C ILE A 427 3.59 -8.59 -16.24
N THR A 428 3.90 -7.83 -15.20
CA THR A 428 3.65 -6.37 -15.13
C THR A 428 4.90 -5.63 -14.68
N GLY A 429 4.94 -4.32 -14.92
CA GLY A 429 6.05 -3.44 -14.49
C GLY A 429 7.38 -3.66 -15.21
N VAL A 430 7.47 -4.65 -16.11
CA VAL A 430 8.70 -5.04 -16.78
C VAL A 430 8.55 -5.02 -18.29
N ALA A 431 9.40 -4.27 -18.99
CA ALA A 431 9.50 -4.35 -20.45
C ALA A 431 10.12 -5.69 -20.86
N ILE A 432 9.42 -6.44 -21.73
CA ILE A 432 9.84 -7.78 -22.15
C ILE A 432 10.35 -7.75 -23.59
N PRO A 433 11.63 -8.08 -23.85
CA PRO A 433 12.14 -8.23 -25.20
C PRO A 433 11.31 -9.24 -26.02
N LEU A 434 11.15 -9.01 -27.33
CA LEU A 434 10.36 -9.93 -28.17
C LEU A 434 10.80 -11.39 -28.11
N PRO A 435 12.10 -11.73 -28.15
CA PRO A 435 12.50 -13.13 -28.11
C PRO A 435 12.01 -13.81 -26.82
N VAL A 436 12.12 -13.10 -25.69
CA VAL A 436 11.66 -13.54 -24.36
C VAL A 436 10.14 -13.69 -24.37
N ARG A 437 9.40 -12.71 -24.90
CA ARG A 437 7.93 -12.78 -25.01
C ARG A 437 7.46 -13.96 -25.85
N ALA A 438 8.08 -14.18 -27.02
CA ALA A 438 7.75 -15.30 -27.90
C ALA A 438 8.05 -16.65 -27.24
N ALA A 439 9.14 -16.73 -26.46
CA ALA A 439 9.46 -17.91 -25.67
C ALA A 439 8.43 -18.16 -24.56
N LEU A 440 8.04 -17.13 -23.79
CA LEU A 440 7.02 -17.23 -22.75
C LEU A 440 5.64 -17.62 -23.29
N ALA A 441 5.25 -17.10 -24.46
CA ALA A 441 3.98 -17.45 -25.11
C ALA A 441 3.87 -18.94 -25.46
N LYS A 442 5.00 -19.64 -25.64
CA LYS A 442 5.01 -21.09 -25.84
C LYS A 442 4.75 -21.88 -24.55
N LEU A 443 4.98 -21.27 -23.39
CA LEU A 443 4.88 -21.89 -22.05
C LEU A 443 3.52 -21.71 -21.38
N CYS A 444 2.64 -20.90 -21.96
CA CYS A 444 1.30 -20.63 -21.42
C CYS A 444 0.22 -20.68 -22.51
N VAL A 445 -1.05 -20.68 -22.09
CA VAL A 445 -2.21 -20.54 -22.98
C VAL A 445 -2.51 -19.06 -23.21
N GLU A 446 -2.56 -18.27 -22.15
CA GLU A 446 -2.70 -16.81 -22.19
C GLU A 446 -1.45 -16.14 -21.60
N LEU A 447 -0.79 -15.27 -22.40
CA LEU A 447 0.29 -14.40 -21.94
C LEU A 447 -0.23 -12.95 -21.88
N VAL A 448 -0.26 -12.40 -20.66
CA VAL A 448 -0.53 -10.98 -20.42
C VAL A 448 0.77 -10.32 -20.01
N CYS A 449 1.34 -9.48 -20.86
CA CYS A 449 2.47 -8.65 -20.49
C CYS A 449 2.28 -7.24 -21.02
N PRO A 450 2.82 -6.20 -20.36
CA PRO A 450 2.88 -4.89 -20.97
C PRO A 450 3.56 -5.07 -22.32
N ALA A 451 3.06 -4.28 -23.26
CA ALA A 451 3.80 -4.01 -24.45
C ALA A 451 5.27 -3.81 -24.11
N ALA A 452 6.18 -4.41 -24.87
CA ALA A 452 7.45 -3.72 -25.04
C ALA A 452 7.02 -2.35 -25.59
N SER A 453 7.04 -1.31 -24.75
CA SER A 453 6.94 0.05 -25.24
C SER A 453 8.23 0.26 -26.00
N VAL A 454 8.25 -0.25 -27.23
CA VAL A 454 9.22 0.18 -28.19
C VAL A 454 8.77 1.59 -28.50
N VAL A 455 9.36 2.54 -27.76
CA VAL A 455 9.40 3.91 -28.24
C VAL A 455 10.22 3.82 -29.52
N LEU A 456 9.51 3.72 -30.64
CA LEU A 456 10.12 3.78 -31.96
C LEU A 456 10.64 5.20 -32.10
N ASP A 457 11.93 5.39 -31.84
CA ASP A 457 12.60 6.67 -32.04
C ASP A 457 12.36 7.17 -33.48
N ASP A 458 12.50 8.46 -33.73
CA ASP A 458 12.27 9.00 -35.07
C ASP A 458 13.26 8.46 -36.12
N ALA A 459 14.37 7.86 -35.66
CA ALA A 459 15.34 7.17 -36.50
C ALA A 459 14.87 5.78 -36.98
N THR A 460 13.91 5.15 -36.29
CA THR A 460 13.41 3.83 -36.67
C THR A 460 12.62 3.91 -37.96
N THR A 461 13.20 3.39 -39.04
CA THR A 461 12.61 3.37 -40.39
C THR A 461 11.98 2.03 -40.74
N HIS A 462 12.37 0.96 -40.06
CA HIS A 462 11.88 -0.40 -40.32
C HIS A 462 11.48 -1.07 -39.03
N VAL A 463 10.40 -1.84 -39.09
CA VAL A 463 9.86 -2.61 -37.98
C VAL A 463 9.47 -4.01 -38.44
N THR A 464 9.41 -4.94 -37.51
CA THR A 464 8.81 -6.27 -37.71
C THR A 464 7.56 -6.39 -36.84
N HIS A 465 6.62 -7.24 -37.25
CA HIS A 465 5.39 -7.47 -36.49
C HIS A 465 5.51 -8.75 -35.65
N ALA A 466 5.66 -8.59 -34.33
CA ALA A 466 5.93 -9.68 -33.39
C ALA A 466 4.91 -10.83 -33.45
N ASN A 467 3.62 -10.51 -33.61
CA ASN A 467 2.55 -11.51 -33.63
C ASN A 467 2.27 -12.07 -35.05
N LYS A 468 2.93 -11.53 -36.07
CA LYS A 468 2.72 -11.88 -37.48
C LYS A 468 4.08 -11.93 -38.20
N PRO A 469 4.99 -12.83 -37.78
CA PRO A 469 6.32 -12.91 -38.34
C PRO A 469 6.30 -13.14 -39.86
N GLU A 470 5.24 -13.76 -40.39
CA GLU A 470 5.04 -13.98 -41.83
C GLU A 470 4.90 -12.68 -42.65
N TRP A 471 4.64 -11.53 -42.00
CA TRP A 471 4.62 -10.23 -42.68
C TRP A 471 6.02 -9.69 -43.00
N GLY A 472 7.06 -10.26 -42.40
CA GLY A 472 8.45 -9.87 -42.62
C GLY A 472 8.78 -8.46 -42.12
N ARG A 473 9.80 -7.86 -42.75
CA ARG A 473 10.28 -6.51 -42.47
C ARG A 473 9.35 -5.48 -43.11
N GLY A 474 8.75 -4.61 -42.29
CA GLY A 474 7.92 -3.50 -42.69
C GLY A 474 8.67 -2.16 -42.65
N LYS A 475 8.42 -1.27 -43.61
CA LYS A 475 8.97 0.09 -43.61
C LYS A 475 7.94 1.07 -43.06
N ILE A 476 8.32 1.88 -42.07
CA ILE A 476 7.47 2.99 -41.60
C ILE A 476 7.42 4.03 -42.72
N VAL A 477 6.23 4.22 -43.30
CA VAL A 477 6.00 5.15 -44.42
C VAL A 477 5.58 6.52 -43.89
N LYS A 478 4.78 6.54 -42.84
CA LYS A 478 4.25 7.79 -42.27
C LYS A 478 4.02 7.66 -40.76
N ARG A 479 4.37 8.70 -40.03
CA ARG A 479 4.01 8.89 -38.61
C ARG A 479 2.91 9.94 -38.54
N HIS A 480 1.86 9.66 -37.79
CA HIS A 480 0.78 10.59 -37.47
C HIS A 480 0.62 10.66 -35.96
N ASP A 481 -0.13 11.64 -35.46
CA ASP A 481 -0.38 11.80 -34.03
C ASP A 481 -0.93 10.51 -33.39
N GLY A 482 -0.07 9.80 -32.66
CA GLY A 482 -0.35 8.49 -32.06
C GLY A 482 -0.51 7.30 -33.01
N LYS A 483 -0.13 7.38 -34.31
CA LYS A 483 -0.26 6.29 -35.29
C LYS A 483 0.94 6.13 -36.22
N LEU A 484 1.15 4.91 -36.71
CA LEU A 484 2.20 4.53 -37.66
C LEU A 484 1.60 3.82 -38.87
N GLU A 485 1.90 4.31 -40.08
CA GLU A 485 1.66 3.57 -41.32
C GLU A 485 2.90 2.76 -41.66
N VAL A 486 2.77 1.44 -41.64
CA VAL A 486 3.87 0.52 -41.93
C VAL A 486 3.52 -0.30 -43.17
N LYS A 487 4.44 -0.31 -44.13
CA LYS A 487 4.32 -1.08 -45.36
C LYS A 487 5.03 -2.43 -45.20
N PHE A 488 4.26 -3.51 -45.15
CA PHE A 488 4.74 -4.90 -45.16
C PHE A 488 4.54 -5.49 -46.56
N GLY A 489 5.62 -5.61 -47.34
CA GLY A 489 5.54 -6.02 -48.75
C GLY A 489 4.73 -5.03 -49.61
N LYS A 490 3.60 -5.48 -50.18
CA LYS A 490 2.68 -4.63 -50.97
C LYS A 490 1.57 -3.99 -50.14
N GLU A 491 1.33 -4.46 -48.91
CA GLU A 491 0.26 -3.95 -48.04
C GLU A 491 0.75 -2.83 -47.14
N VAL A 492 -0.09 -1.81 -46.93
CA VAL A 492 0.11 -0.77 -45.91
C VAL A 492 -0.89 -0.99 -44.80
N LYS A 493 -0.41 -1.03 -43.55
CA LYS A 493 -1.24 -1.19 -42.36
C LYS A 493 -1.01 -0.03 -41.40
N VAL A 494 -2.07 0.38 -40.71
CA VAL A 494 -2.03 1.46 -39.74
C VAL A 494 -2.07 0.88 -38.34
N PHE A 495 -1.11 1.28 -37.52
CA PHE A 495 -0.97 0.86 -36.13
C PHE A 495 -1.00 2.09 -35.23
N LYS A 496 -1.23 1.89 -33.94
CA LYS A 496 -0.93 2.94 -32.96
C LYS A 496 0.60 3.12 -32.85
N ALA A 497 1.08 4.30 -32.51
CA ALA A 497 2.51 4.57 -32.41
C ALA A 497 3.19 3.80 -31.27
N ASP A 498 2.42 3.50 -30.23
CA ASP A 498 2.78 2.64 -29.11
C ASP A 498 2.38 1.17 -29.32
N ALA A 499 2.13 0.76 -30.59
CA ALA A 499 1.66 -0.58 -30.88
C ALA A 499 2.65 -1.64 -30.32
N PRO A 500 2.21 -2.46 -29.34
CA PRO A 500 3.07 -3.37 -28.54
C PRO A 500 3.89 -4.41 -29.29
N PHE A 501 3.56 -4.57 -30.57
CA PHE A 501 3.96 -5.67 -31.42
C PHE A 501 4.74 -5.18 -32.64
N LEU A 502 5.00 -3.87 -32.77
CA LEU A 502 5.93 -3.32 -33.74
C LEU A 502 7.29 -3.13 -33.07
N VAL A 503 8.34 -3.74 -33.64
CA VAL A 503 9.69 -3.74 -33.04
C VAL A 503 10.72 -3.38 -34.09
N PRO A 504 11.77 -2.60 -33.78
CA PRO A 504 12.73 -2.13 -34.77
C PRO A 504 13.36 -3.33 -35.48
N ALA A 505 13.41 -3.29 -36.80
CA ALA A 505 14.14 -4.31 -37.55
C ALA A 505 15.63 -4.05 -37.38
N VAL A 506 16.39 -5.05 -36.92
CA VAL A 506 17.85 -5.00 -36.92
C VAL A 506 18.31 -5.05 -38.38
N ASP A 507 19.22 -4.16 -38.76
CA ASP A 507 19.89 -4.26 -40.06
C ASP A 507 20.84 -5.46 -40.02
N ASP A 508 20.55 -6.48 -40.81
CA ASP A 508 21.45 -7.63 -41.05
C ASP A 508 22.74 -7.22 -41.76
#